data_AF-A0A929XBP0-F1
#
_entry.id   AF-A0A929XBP0-F1
#
_cell.length_a   1.000
_cell.length_b   1.000
_cell.length_c   1.000
_cell.angle_alpha   90.00
_cell.angle_beta   90.00
_cell.angle_gamma   90.00
#
_symmetry.space_group_name_H-M   'P 1'
#
loop_
_entity.id
_entity.type
_entity.pdbx_description
1 polymer ?
#
loop_
_entity_poly.entity_id
_entity_poly.type
_entity_poly.pdbx_seq_one_letter_code
_entity_poly.pdbx_strand_id
1 'polypeptide(L)' 'MSLRHMEFAVKISELKSFTKAASELGIAQPSLSKSIMLLEKELGVEIFDRKNGLELT' A
#
# COMPACT_ATOMS: atom_id res chain seq x y z
N MET A 1 11.82 3.32 -8.26
CA MET A 1 10.68 2.46 -8.67
C MET A 1 11.04 0.99 -8.82
N SER A 2 10.36 0.11 -8.07
CA SER A 2 10.31 -1.34 -8.30
C SER A 2 8.86 -1.73 -8.57
N LEU A 3 8.60 -2.53 -9.61
CA LEU A 3 7.26 -3.03 -9.97
C LEU A 3 6.52 -3.63 -8.77
N ARG A 4 7.26 -4.25 -7.84
CA ARG A 4 6.74 -4.84 -6.62
C ARG A 4 6.01 -3.84 -5.71
N HIS A 5 6.43 -2.58 -5.67
CA HIS A 5 5.73 -1.55 -4.88
C HIS A 5 4.38 -1.18 -5.50
N MET A 6 4.25 -1.22 -6.82
CA MET A 6 2.96 -1.01 -7.50
C MET A 6 2.02 -2.19 -7.27
N GLU A 7 2.52 -3.42 -7.34
CA GLU A 7 1.73 -4.63 -7.03
C GLU A 7 1.17 -4.59 -5.61
N PHE A 8 1.99 -4.11 -4.65
CA PHE A 8 1.55 -3.89 -3.27
C PHE A 8 0.42 -2.88 -3.18
N ALA A 9 0.52 -1.75 -3.89
CA ALA A 9 -0.52 -0.72 -3.89
C ALA A 9 -1.84 -1.27 -4.49
N VAL A 10 -1.77 -1.99 -5.61
CA VAL A 10 -2.94 -2.65 -6.22
C VAL A 10 -3.57 -3.61 -5.23
N LYS A 11 -2.79 -4.48 -4.58
CA LYS A 11 -3.31 -5.48 -3.64
C LYS A 11 -3.97 -4.84 -2.41
N ILE A 12 -3.42 -3.73 -1.92
CA ILE A 12 -4.03 -2.97 -0.82
C ILE A 12 -5.36 -2.36 -1.25
N SER A 13 -5.44 -1.81 -2.47
CA SER A 13 -6.67 -1.24 -3.03
C SER A 13 -7.77 -2.30 -3.18
N GLU A 14 -7.44 -3.47 -3.71
CA GLU A 14 -8.38 -4.60 -3.84
C GLU A 14 -8.99 -5.04 -2.51
N LEU A 15 -8.15 -5.12 -1.46
CA LEU A 15 -8.56 -5.65 -0.16
C LEU A 15 -9.05 -4.57 0.81
N LYS A 16 -8.89 -3.30 0.47
CA LYS A 16 -9.13 -2.12 1.32
C LYS A 16 -8.55 -2.29 2.73
N SER A 17 -7.41 -2.98 2.85
CA SER A 17 -6.80 -3.30 4.13
C SER A 17 -5.32 -3.65 3.99
N PHE A 18 -4.46 -2.88 4.68
CA PHE A 18 -3.03 -3.18 4.78
C PHE A 18 -2.77 -4.53 5.45
N THR A 19 -3.53 -4.88 6.48
CA THR A 19 -3.33 -6.14 7.22
C THR A 19 -3.66 -7.35 6.36
N LYS A 20 -4.80 -7.32 5.63
CA LYS A 20 -5.18 -8.42 4.72
C LYS A 20 -4.19 -8.53 3.56
N ALA A 21 -3.78 -7.39 2.97
CA ALA A 21 -2.80 -7.38 1.90
C ALA A 21 -1.45 -7.96 2.33
N ALA A 22 -0.97 -7.60 3.52
CA ALA A 22 0.28 -8.14 4.06
C ALA A 22 0.20 -9.66 4.26
N SER A 23 -0.93 -10.16 4.79
CA SER A 23 -1.19 -11.59 4.94
C SER A 23 -1.18 -12.33 3.60
N GLU A 24 -1.89 -11.81 2.59
CA GLU A 24 -1.98 -12.39 1.24
C GLU A 24 -0.62 -12.37 0.50
N LEU A 25 0.18 -11.34 0.74
CA LEU A 25 1.52 -11.18 0.15
C LEU A 25 2.59 -11.96 0.93
N GLY A 26 2.25 -12.59 2.05
CA GLY A 26 3.19 -13.35 2.88
C GLY A 26 4.27 -12.48 3.53
N ILE A 27 3.97 -11.21 3.83
CA ILE A 27 4.92 -10.26 4.44
C ILE A 27 4.37 -9.63 5.70
N ALA A 28 5.24 -9.04 6.52
CA ALA A 28 4.82 -8.27 7.67
C ALA A 28 4.15 -6.96 7.24
N GLN A 29 3.03 -6.60 7.87
CA GLN A 29 2.32 -5.35 7.61
C GLN A 29 3.19 -4.09 7.75
N PRO A 30 4.12 -3.96 8.73
CA PRO A 30 5.03 -2.82 8.81
C PRO A 30 5.94 -2.69 7.57
N SER A 31 6.35 -3.81 6.98
CA SER A 31 7.15 -3.82 5.75
C SER A 31 6.33 -3.30 4.58
N LEU A 32 5.07 -3.75 4.45
CA LEU A 32 4.15 -3.30 3.41
C LEU A 32 3.87 -1.79 3.52
N SER A 33 3.55 -1.30 4.72
CA SER A 33 3.32 0.14 4.94
C SER A 33 4.56 0.99 4.64
N LYS A 34 5.76 0.50 4.98
CA LYS A 34 7.02 1.19 4.63
C LYS A 34 7.24 1.24 3.12
N SER A 35 6.97 0.15 2.39
CA SER A 35 7.07 0.12 0.93
C SER A 35 6.10 1.12 0.27
N ILE A 36 4.87 1.23 0.76
CA ILE A 36 3.90 2.21 0.24
C ILE A 36 4.32 3.63 0.56
N MET A 37 4.75 3.92 1.79
CA MET A 37 5.24 5.25 2.16
C MET A 37 6.42 5.70 1.27
N LEU A 38 7.34 4.78 0.96
CA LEU A 38 8.45 5.09 0.05
C LEU A 38 7.99 5.33 -1.38
N LEU A 39 6.99 4.59 -1.84
CA LEU A 39 6.38 4.79 -3.16
C LEU A 39 5.66 6.15 -3.24
N GLU A 40 4.84 6.48 -2.25
CA GLU A 40 4.15 7.77 -2.14
C GLU A 40 5.15 8.93 -2.13
N LYS A 41 6.26 8.79 -1.38
CA LYS A 41 7.34 9.78 -1.35
C LYS A 41 8.08 9.93 -2.68
N GLU A 42 8.33 8.83 -3.37
CA GLU A 42 9.02 8.84 -4.68
C GLU A 42 8.13 9.47 -5.76
N LEU A 43 6.82 9.24 -5.69
CA LEU A 43 5.83 9.82 -6.61
C LEU A 43 5.40 11.24 -6.25
N GLY A 44 5.60 11.66 -5.00
CA GLY A 44 5.13 12.96 -4.50
C GLY A 44 3.61 13.04 -4.34
N VAL A 45 2.93 11.90 -4.17
CA VAL A 45 1.47 11.81 -4.04
C VAL A 45 1.11 10.81 -2.95
N GLU A 46 0.03 11.08 -2.20
CA GLU A 46 -0.59 10.09 -1.32
C GLU A 46 -1.47 9.16 -2.17
N ILE A 47 -1.21 7.86 -2.14
CA ILE A 47 -1.97 6.88 -2.94
C ILE A 47 -3.26 6.47 -2.21
N PHE A 48 -3.25 6.53 -0.88
CA PHE A 48 -4.39 6.13 -0.06
C PHE A 48 -4.83 7.23 0.89
N ASP A 49 -6.11 7.63 0.81
CA ASP A 49 -6.78 8.31 1.90
C ASP A 49 -7.02 7.29 3.02
N ARG A 50 -6.76 7.70 4.27
CA ARG A 50 -6.91 6.89 5.48
C ARG A 50 -7.91 7.51 6.47
N LYS A 51 -8.45 8.69 6.17
CA LYS A 51 -9.32 9.45 7.09
C LYS A 51 -10.74 8.89 7.14
N ASN A 52 -11.26 8.36 6.02
CA ASN A 52 -12.64 7.87 5.91
C ASN A 52 -12.76 6.36 5.63
N GLY A 53 -11.65 5.63 5.76
CA GLY A 53 -11.48 4.28 5.21
C GLY A 53 -10.28 4.25 4.29
N LEU A 54 -9.90 3.07 3.80
CA LEU A 54 -8.78 2.93 2.87
C LEU A 54 -9.28 3.04 1.43
N GLU A 55 -9.16 4.23 0.85
CA GLU A 55 -9.62 4.54 -0.51
C GLU A 55 -8.48 5.15 -1.34
N LEU A 56 -8.54 5.01 -2.67
CA LEU A 56 -7.57 5.63 -3.56
C LEU A 56 -7.83 7.15 -3.64
N THR A 57 -6.75 7.94 -3.55
CA THR A 57 -6.78 9.40 -3.76
C THR A 57 -6.92 9.74 -5.24
#